data_AF-A0A955XAK2-F1
#
_entry.id   AF-A0A955XAK2-F1
#
_cell.length_a   1.000
_cell.length_b   1.000
_cell.length_c   1.000
_cell.angle_alpha   90.00
_cell.angle_beta   90.00
_cell.angle_gamma   90.00
#
_symmetry.space_group_name_H-M   'P 1'
#
loop_
_entity.id
_entity.type
_entity.pdbx_description
1 polymer ?
#
loop_
_entity_poly.entity_id
_entity_poly.type
_entity_poly.pdbx_seq_one_letter_code
_entity_poly.pdbx_strand_id
1 'polypeptide(L)'
;MMPTDGPGYLRMSQLEGVYGDVSRRLASAERKLAQQEGRLASLDEAAAQVENRGYWNPRHHDPTSPNFRGGGSMTTHLPPDAEEVFSRAIPATGRDARSWWGRSNNGDWYRYQGGPGEPVHWNGATGRSGGGRAIEAHNVPGAIHNHQRLRDILGDQQARVTRLQTELADGEFARDFARLELSEAVAGVTENAALRGMDYATLLRAARDAASPNTGRRARS
;
A
#
# COMPACT_ATOMS: atom_id res chain seq x y z
N MET A 1 -7.71 -48.82 6.44
CA MET A 1 -8.07 -47.85 5.38
C MET A 1 -9.09 -46.93 6.04
N MET A 2 -8.67 -45.75 6.49
CA MET A 2 -9.57 -44.81 7.18
C MET A 2 -10.62 -44.30 6.18
N PRO A 3 -11.89 -44.14 6.57
CA PRO A 3 -12.89 -43.54 5.70
C PRO A 3 -12.61 -42.04 5.57
N THR A 4 -12.23 -41.60 4.37
CA THR A 4 -11.92 -40.20 4.03
C THR A 4 -13.17 -39.32 3.86
N ASP A 5 -14.37 -39.89 4.00
CA ASP A 5 -15.61 -39.30 3.48
C ASP A 5 -16.51 -38.73 4.57
N GLY A 6 -15.94 -38.36 5.72
CA GLY A 6 -16.66 -37.69 6.81
C GLY A 6 -16.90 -36.19 6.51
N PRO A 7 -18.01 -35.59 6.99
CA PRO A 7 -18.34 -34.18 6.76
C PRO A 7 -17.31 -33.17 7.30
N GLY A 8 -16.42 -33.58 8.22
CA GLY A 8 -15.28 -32.78 8.68
C GLY A 8 -14.18 -32.62 7.62
N TYR A 9 -13.89 -33.69 6.87
CA TYR A 9 -12.82 -33.72 5.86
C TYR A 9 -13.14 -32.82 4.64
N LEU A 10 -14.42 -32.78 4.26
CA LEU A 10 -14.93 -31.87 3.22
C LEU A 10 -14.82 -30.39 3.63
N ARG A 11 -14.94 -30.06 4.93
CA ARG A 11 -14.74 -28.67 5.40
C ARG A 11 -13.26 -28.30 5.49
N MET A 12 -12.38 -29.22 5.89
CA MET A 12 -10.93 -28.98 5.94
C MET A 12 -10.34 -28.71 4.56
N SER A 13 -10.65 -29.55 3.57
CA SER A 13 -10.16 -29.37 2.20
C SER A 13 -10.63 -28.05 1.56
N GLN A 14 -11.85 -27.60 1.88
CA GLN A 14 -12.35 -26.29 1.45
C GLN A 14 -11.58 -25.13 2.10
N LEU A 15 -11.32 -25.22 3.40
CA LEU A 15 -10.55 -24.23 4.17
C LEU A 15 -9.08 -24.14 3.69
N GLU A 16 -8.42 -25.28 3.47
CA GLU A 16 -7.07 -25.34 2.89
C GLU A 16 -7.02 -24.74 1.48
N GLY A 17 -8.04 -25.01 0.66
CA GLY A 17 -8.17 -24.44 -0.68
C GLY A 17 -8.26 -22.91 -0.67
N VAL A 18 -9.06 -22.35 0.23
CA VAL A 18 -9.21 -20.89 0.40
C VAL A 18 -7.91 -20.27 0.91
N TYR A 19 -7.27 -20.85 1.94
CA TYR A 19 -6.00 -20.35 2.48
C TYR A 19 -4.88 -20.38 1.44
N GLY A 20 -4.77 -21.48 0.70
CA GLY A 20 -3.79 -21.60 -0.37
C GLY A 20 -4.00 -20.56 -1.47
N ASP A 21 -5.25 -20.23 -1.79
CA ASP A 21 -5.57 -19.20 -2.78
C ASP A 21 -5.22 -17.78 -2.30
N VAL A 22 -5.61 -17.42 -1.07
CA VAL A 22 -5.27 -16.12 -0.47
C VAL A 22 -3.75 -15.96 -0.35
N SER A 23 -3.04 -17.00 0.08
CA SER A 23 -1.57 -17.01 0.17
C SER A 23 -0.89 -16.80 -1.18
N ARG A 24 -1.37 -17.46 -2.25
CA ARG A 24 -0.84 -17.26 -3.61
C ARG A 24 -1.12 -15.85 -4.13
N ARG A 25 -2.30 -15.30 -3.84
CA ARG A 25 -2.69 -13.93 -4.20
C ARG A 25 -1.83 -12.90 -3.46
N LEU A 26 -1.55 -13.11 -2.17
CA LEU A 26 -0.64 -12.26 -1.39
C LEU A 26 0.77 -12.29 -1.98
N ALA A 27 1.35 -13.47 -2.17
CA ALA A 27 2.70 -13.59 -2.73
C ALA A 27 2.81 -12.98 -4.15
N SER A 28 1.74 -13.09 -4.95
CA SER A 28 1.68 -12.43 -6.26
C SER A 28 1.58 -10.91 -6.15
N ALA A 29 0.79 -10.39 -5.21
CA ALA A 29 0.66 -8.97 -4.94
C ALA A 29 1.98 -8.37 -4.44
N GLU A 30 2.67 -9.03 -3.51
CA GLU A 30 3.97 -8.61 -2.97
C GLU A 30 5.04 -8.54 -4.06
N ARG A 31 5.13 -9.56 -4.95
CA ARG A 31 6.07 -9.51 -6.08
C ARG A 31 5.81 -8.34 -7.03
N LYS A 32 4.53 -8.06 -7.31
CA LYS A 32 4.14 -6.95 -8.18
C LYS A 32 4.46 -5.60 -7.53
N LEU A 33 4.18 -5.47 -6.23
CA LEU A 33 4.51 -4.30 -5.44
C LEU A 33 6.01 -4.04 -5.49
N ALA A 34 6.84 -5.04 -5.17
CA ALA A 34 8.29 -4.92 -5.18
C ALA A 34 8.85 -4.52 -6.56
N GLN A 35 8.31 -5.08 -7.66
CA GLN A 35 8.71 -4.70 -9.01
C GLN A 35 8.40 -3.21 -9.30
N GLN A 36 7.25 -2.73 -8.85
CA GLN A 36 6.82 -1.36 -9.08
C GLN A 36 7.55 -0.36 -8.18
N GLU A 37 7.85 -0.74 -6.94
CA GLU A 37 8.69 0.03 -6.03
C GLU A 37 10.10 0.19 -6.60
N GLY A 38 10.69 -0.89 -7.14
CA GLY A 38 11.98 -0.82 -7.83
C GLY A 38 11.96 0.11 -9.05
N ARG A 39 10.86 0.11 -9.82
CA ARG A 39 10.68 1.05 -10.94
C ARG A 39 10.54 2.50 -10.46
N LEU A 40 9.81 2.74 -9.38
CA LEU A 40 9.66 4.09 -8.81
C LEU A 40 11.00 4.61 -8.30
N ALA A 41 11.75 3.77 -7.56
CA ALA A 41 13.08 4.11 -7.07
C ALA A 41 14.03 4.51 -8.20
N SER A 42 14.00 3.81 -9.34
CA SER A 42 14.79 4.18 -10.51
C SER A 42 14.38 5.55 -11.11
N LEU A 43 13.09 5.89 -11.10
CA LEU A 43 12.62 7.20 -11.53
C LEU A 43 13.00 8.31 -10.54
N ASP A 44 12.93 8.03 -9.24
CA ASP A 44 13.34 8.95 -8.19
C ASP A 44 14.87 9.17 -8.21
N GLU A 45 15.66 8.14 -8.53
CA GLU A 45 17.12 8.27 -8.72
C GLU A 45 17.44 9.14 -9.94
N ALA A 46 16.76 8.91 -11.08
CA ALA A 46 16.89 9.77 -12.25
C ALA A 46 16.45 11.22 -11.96
N ALA A 47 15.46 11.40 -11.10
CA ALA A 47 15.02 12.70 -10.61
C ALA A 47 16.05 13.35 -9.66
N ALA A 48 16.70 12.57 -8.80
CA ALA A 48 17.71 13.06 -7.86
C ALA A 48 19.00 13.52 -8.55
N GLN A 49 19.27 13.05 -9.78
CA GLN A 49 20.34 13.60 -10.62
C GLN A 49 20.05 15.03 -11.08
N VAL A 50 18.79 15.48 -11.03
CA VAL A 50 18.45 16.89 -11.20
C VAL A 50 18.78 17.63 -9.89
N GLU A 51 19.56 18.70 -10.00
CA GLU A 51 19.99 19.53 -8.87
C GLU A 51 18.81 19.86 -7.94
N ASN A 52 18.92 19.49 -6.66
CA ASN A 52 17.92 19.81 -5.66
C ASN A 52 17.95 21.31 -5.39
N ARG A 53 16.93 22.00 -5.88
CA ARG A 53 16.78 23.45 -5.79
C ARG A 53 15.64 23.78 -4.85
N GLY A 54 15.91 24.65 -3.88
CA GLY A 54 14.88 25.17 -3.00
C GLY A 54 13.81 25.95 -3.75
N TYR A 55 12.62 26.05 -3.14
CA TYR A 55 11.54 26.91 -3.62
C TYR A 55 11.78 28.36 -3.20
N TRP A 56 11.46 29.29 -4.10
CA TRP A 56 11.39 30.70 -3.78
C TRP A 56 10.19 31.35 -4.47
N ASN A 57 9.44 32.17 -3.73
CA ASN A 57 8.34 32.95 -4.27
C ASN A 57 8.80 34.39 -4.57
N PRO A 58 9.00 34.78 -5.85
CA PRO A 58 9.38 36.13 -6.24
C PRO A 58 8.25 37.16 -6.08
N ARG A 59 7.06 36.72 -5.67
CA ARG A 59 5.83 37.51 -5.47
C ARG A 59 5.25 38.15 -6.74
N HIS A 60 5.75 37.80 -7.94
CA HIS A 60 5.19 38.33 -9.19
C HIS A 60 3.81 37.77 -9.59
N HIS A 61 3.29 36.79 -8.83
CA HIS A 61 1.97 36.16 -8.96
C HIS A 61 1.00 36.57 -7.84
N ASP A 62 1.44 37.47 -6.95
CA ASP A 62 0.67 38.00 -5.82
C ASP A 62 0.13 39.39 -6.19
N PRO A 63 -1.20 39.58 -6.35
CA PRO A 63 -1.80 40.87 -6.71
C PRO A 63 -1.54 42.00 -5.72
N THR A 64 -1.15 41.68 -4.48
CA THR A 64 -0.82 42.67 -3.45
C THR A 64 0.66 43.09 -3.48
N SER A 65 1.48 42.40 -4.27
CA SER A 65 2.92 42.65 -4.36
C SER A 65 3.24 43.81 -5.30
N PRO A 66 4.22 44.67 -4.97
CA PRO A 66 4.77 45.63 -5.93
C PRO A 66 5.46 44.95 -7.12
N ASN A 67 5.82 43.67 -7.01
CA ASN A 67 6.42 42.88 -8.09
C ASN A 67 5.37 42.19 -8.98
N PHE A 68 4.08 42.37 -8.71
CA PHE A 68 3.01 41.73 -9.47
C PHE A 68 3.10 42.10 -10.95
N ARG A 69 3.20 41.08 -11.82
CA ARG A 69 3.34 41.29 -13.27
C ARG A 69 2.00 41.44 -14.00
N GLY A 70 0.90 41.60 -13.27
CA GLY A 70 -0.45 41.86 -13.79
C GLY A 70 -1.37 40.64 -13.75
N GLY A 71 -2.68 40.85 -13.57
CA GLY A 71 -3.69 39.78 -13.53
C GLY A 71 -4.19 39.39 -14.93
N GLY A 72 -5.08 38.40 -14.98
CA GLY A 72 -5.80 38.02 -16.21
C GLY A 72 -4.92 37.32 -17.24
N SER A 73 -4.77 37.91 -18.42
CA SER A 73 -4.02 37.31 -19.53
C SER A 73 -2.51 37.48 -19.42
N MET A 74 -1.96 38.06 -18.33
CA MET A 74 -0.52 38.29 -18.16
C MET A 74 0.12 37.36 -17.13
N THR A 75 -0.48 37.24 -15.93
CA THR A 75 -0.04 36.31 -14.89
C THR A 75 -1.24 35.62 -14.26
N THR A 76 -1.08 34.34 -13.97
CA THR A 76 -2.03 33.58 -13.15
C THR A 76 -1.73 33.83 -11.68
N HIS A 77 -2.77 33.90 -10.83
CA HIS A 77 -2.58 34.04 -9.39
C HIS A 77 -1.90 32.81 -8.80
N LEU A 78 -1.01 33.03 -7.82
CA LEU A 78 -0.36 31.95 -7.08
C LEU A 78 -1.38 31.18 -6.25
N PRO A 79 -1.52 29.86 -6.44
CA PRO A 79 -2.34 29.02 -5.57
C PRO A 79 -1.76 28.97 -4.14
N PRO A 80 -2.60 28.95 -3.09
CA PRO A 80 -2.13 28.94 -1.69
C PRO A 80 -1.38 27.65 -1.32
N ASP A 81 -1.61 26.55 -2.03
CA ASP A 81 -0.96 25.25 -1.86
C ASP A 81 0.30 25.08 -2.75
N ALA A 82 0.73 26.13 -3.46
CA ALA A 82 1.84 26.02 -4.42
C ALA A 82 3.16 25.57 -3.77
N GLU A 83 3.47 26.00 -2.56
CA GLU A 83 4.69 25.57 -1.85
C GLU A 83 4.58 24.11 -1.38
N GLU A 84 3.42 23.71 -0.86
CA GLU A 84 3.15 22.32 -0.47
C GLU A 84 3.28 21.39 -1.69
N VAL A 85 2.68 21.76 -2.82
CA VAL A 85 2.75 20.97 -4.06
C VAL A 85 4.18 20.89 -4.61
N PHE A 86 5.01 21.92 -4.37
CA PHE A 86 6.42 21.88 -4.76
C PHE A 86 7.22 20.84 -3.96
N SER A 87 6.94 20.69 -2.66
CA SER A 87 7.66 19.73 -1.80
C SER A 87 7.60 18.28 -2.30
N ARG A 88 6.59 17.97 -3.12
CA ARG A 88 6.36 16.66 -3.75
C ARG A 88 6.50 16.68 -5.28
N ALA A 89 6.92 17.80 -5.86
CA ALA A 89 7.04 17.96 -7.30
C ALA A 89 8.13 17.07 -7.89
N ILE A 90 7.89 16.62 -9.11
CA ILE A 90 8.75 15.71 -9.84
C ILE A 90 9.58 16.56 -10.82
N PRO A 91 10.91 16.57 -10.73
CA PRO A 91 11.74 17.24 -11.73
C PRO A 91 11.53 16.56 -13.08
N ALA A 92 11.37 17.36 -14.12
CA ALA A 92 11.53 16.88 -15.48
C ALA A 92 13.01 16.53 -15.72
N THR A 93 13.26 15.54 -16.55
CA THR A 93 14.62 15.06 -16.85
C THR A 93 15.00 15.38 -18.30
N GLY A 94 16.27 15.21 -18.64
CA GLY A 94 16.76 15.44 -20.01
C GLY A 94 16.76 16.92 -20.40
N ARG A 95 16.22 17.24 -21.59
CA ARG A 95 16.22 18.62 -22.13
C ARG A 95 15.38 19.59 -21.31
N ASP A 96 14.45 19.08 -20.52
CA ASP A 96 13.51 19.86 -19.72
C ASP A 96 13.89 19.94 -18.23
N ALA A 97 15.14 19.61 -17.87
CA ALA A 97 15.69 19.60 -16.50
C ALA A 97 15.79 20.98 -15.81
N ARG A 98 14.94 21.93 -16.23
CA ARG A 98 14.71 23.25 -15.65
C ARG A 98 13.27 23.43 -15.15
N SER A 99 12.45 22.38 -15.24
CA SER A 99 11.06 22.40 -14.81
C SER A 99 10.78 21.30 -13.81
N TRP A 100 9.92 21.59 -12.83
CA TRP A 100 9.36 20.63 -11.89
C TRP A 100 7.86 20.65 -12.01
N TRP A 101 7.24 19.51 -11.79
CA TRP A 101 5.80 19.34 -11.95
C TRP A 101 5.22 18.66 -10.72
N GLY A 102 4.30 19.36 -10.05
CA GLY A 102 3.57 18.82 -8.91
C GLY A 102 2.08 18.71 -9.22
N ARG A 103 1.42 17.69 -8.68
CA ARG A 103 -0.04 17.57 -8.79
C ARG A 103 -0.71 18.10 -7.52
N SER A 104 -1.61 19.06 -7.70
CA SER A 104 -2.45 19.60 -6.64
C SER A 104 -3.56 18.62 -6.26
N ASN A 105 -4.17 18.82 -5.09
CA ASN A 105 -5.29 17.99 -4.61
C ASN A 105 -6.54 18.14 -5.49
N ASN A 106 -6.66 19.27 -6.19
CA ASN A 106 -7.75 19.54 -7.14
C ASN A 106 -7.52 18.87 -8.52
N GLY A 107 -6.39 18.15 -8.68
CA GLY A 107 -6.05 17.43 -9.90
C GLY A 107 -5.32 18.25 -10.96
N ASP A 108 -5.17 19.57 -10.77
CA ASP A 108 -4.37 20.44 -11.65
C ASP A 108 -2.88 20.18 -11.46
N TRP A 109 -2.11 20.31 -12.53
CA TRP A 109 -0.65 20.25 -12.53
C TRP A 109 -0.05 21.63 -12.37
N TYR A 110 0.88 21.79 -11.43
CA TYR A 110 1.66 23.00 -11.22
C TYR A 110 3.01 22.82 -11.86
N ARG A 111 3.41 23.81 -12.68
CA ARG A 111 4.74 23.92 -13.24
C ARG A 111 5.55 24.90 -12.40
N TYR A 112 6.74 24.46 -12.03
CA TYR A 112 7.75 25.29 -11.40
C TYR A 112 8.97 25.33 -12.31
N GLN A 113 9.68 26.45 -12.32
CA GLN A 113 10.85 26.65 -13.18
C GLN A 113 11.98 27.35 -12.44
N GLY A 114 13.22 27.05 -12.83
CA GLY A 114 14.42 27.68 -12.26
C GLY A 114 15.60 27.64 -13.24
N GLY A 115 16.41 28.70 -13.23
CA GLY A 115 17.66 28.77 -13.98
C GLY A 115 18.77 27.92 -13.34
N PRO A 116 19.90 27.68 -14.04
CA PRO A 116 21.05 26.97 -13.47
C PRO A 116 21.53 27.59 -12.15
N GLY A 117 21.56 26.81 -11.07
CA GLY A 117 21.95 27.29 -9.73
C GLY A 117 20.95 28.25 -9.06
N GLU A 118 19.80 28.51 -9.67
CA GLU A 118 18.76 29.39 -9.11
C GLU A 118 17.67 28.59 -8.39
N PRO A 119 17.03 29.17 -7.36
CA PRO A 119 15.86 28.54 -6.75
C PRO A 119 14.70 28.43 -7.74
N VAL A 120 13.86 27.42 -7.53
CA VAL A 120 12.69 27.19 -8.36
C VAL A 120 11.54 28.06 -7.88
N HIS A 121 10.80 28.66 -8.80
CA HIS A 121 9.57 29.40 -8.49
C HIS A 121 8.38 28.83 -9.25
N TRP A 122 7.19 29.10 -8.74
CA TRP A 122 5.94 28.74 -9.42
C TRP A 122 5.82 29.53 -10.72
N ASN A 123 5.43 28.86 -11.79
CA ASN A 123 5.40 29.45 -13.12
C ASN A 123 4.00 29.41 -13.76
N GLY A 124 3.19 28.42 -13.39
CA GLY A 124 1.83 28.30 -13.89
C GLY A 124 1.19 26.99 -13.50
N ALA A 125 -0.07 26.82 -13.87
CA ALA A 125 -0.81 25.60 -13.64
C ALA A 125 -1.69 25.23 -14.84
N THR A 126 -2.09 23.97 -14.91
CA THR A 126 -3.13 23.52 -15.84
C THR A 126 -4.53 23.82 -15.30
N GLY A 127 -5.55 23.64 -16.13
CA GLY A 127 -6.94 23.56 -15.69
C GLY A 127 -7.42 24.80 -14.93
N ARG A 128 -8.08 24.59 -13.79
CA ARG A 128 -8.75 25.67 -13.04
C ARG A 128 -7.75 26.61 -12.40
N SER A 129 -6.70 26.05 -11.81
CA SER A 129 -5.63 26.79 -11.15
C SER A 129 -4.81 27.63 -12.15
N GLY A 130 -4.85 27.29 -13.43
CA GLY A 130 -4.18 28.01 -14.50
C GLY A 130 -4.85 29.32 -14.93
N GLY A 131 -6.15 29.48 -14.63
CA GLY A 131 -6.93 30.65 -15.03
C GLY A 131 -6.89 30.88 -16.55
N GLY A 132 -6.89 32.15 -16.98
CA GLY A 132 -6.88 32.53 -18.39
C GLY A 132 -5.57 32.21 -19.15
N ARG A 133 -4.54 31.72 -18.47
CA ARG A 133 -3.26 31.29 -19.05
C ARG A 133 -2.90 29.85 -18.67
N ALA A 134 -3.92 29.02 -18.48
CA ALA A 134 -3.71 27.64 -18.11
C ALA A 134 -2.73 26.95 -19.08
N ILE A 135 -1.72 26.30 -18.51
CA ILE A 135 -0.86 25.41 -19.27
C ILE A 135 -1.75 24.29 -19.81
N GLU A 136 -1.67 24.02 -21.10
CA GLU A 136 -2.48 22.94 -21.68
C GLU A 136 -2.03 21.60 -21.10
N ALA A 137 -2.98 20.72 -20.78
CA ALA A 137 -2.69 19.46 -20.10
C ALA A 137 -1.66 18.58 -20.84
N HIS A 138 -1.64 18.64 -22.18
CA HIS A 138 -0.68 17.89 -22.99
C HIS A 138 0.75 18.41 -22.91
N ASN A 139 0.98 19.60 -22.32
CA ASN A 139 2.33 20.14 -22.07
C ASN A 139 2.98 19.56 -20.81
N VAL A 140 2.24 18.78 -20.01
CA VAL A 140 2.82 18.01 -18.91
C VAL A 140 3.59 16.84 -19.52
N PRO A 141 4.91 16.70 -19.28
CA PRO A 141 5.68 15.64 -19.91
C PRO A 141 5.16 14.25 -19.58
N GLY A 142 5.10 13.35 -20.57
CA GLY A 142 4.60 11.98 -20.37
C GLY A 142 5.36 11.20 -19.28
N ALA A 143 6.65 11.48 -19.09
CA ALA A 143 7.44 10.92 -18.00
C ALA A 143 6.91 11.32 -16.61
N ILE A 144 6.47 12.57 -16.45
CA ILE A 144 5.85 13.08 -15.21
C ILE A 144 4.52 12.38 -14.96
N HIS A 145 3.67 12.24 -15.99
CA HIS A 145 2.43 11.48 -15.88
C HIS A 145 2.67 10.04 -15.45
N ASN A 146 3.65 9.37 -16.06
CA ASN A 146 3.98 7.98 -15.74
C ASN A 146 4.53 7.84 -14.31
N HIS A 147 5.36 8.77 -13.86
CA HIS A 147 5.90 8.78 -12.51
C HIS A 147 4.76 8.96 -11.49
N GLN A 148 3.93 10.00 -11.63
CA GLN A 148 2.81 10.21 -10.71
C GLN A 148 1.83 9.03 -10.71
N ARG A 149 1.48 8.51 -11.88
CA ARG A 149 0.60 7.33 -11.98
C ARG A 149 1.19 6.13 -11.23
N LEU A 150 2.51 5.93 -11.28
CA LEU A 150 3.16 4.85 -10.56
C LEU A 150 3.07 5.06 -9.04
N ARG A 151 3.27 6.29 -8.55
CA ARG A 151 3.05 6.64 -7.14
C ARG A 151 1.61 6.33 -6.69
N ASP A 152 0.63 6.72 -7.49
CA ASP A 152 -0.80 6.48 -7.20
C ASP A 152 -1.09 4.96 -7.13
N ILE A 153 -0.62 4.19 -8.12
CA ILE A 153 -0.81 2.72 -8.17
C ILE A 153 -0.16 2.02 -6.98
N LEU A 154 1.01 2.50 -6.54
CA LEU A 154 1.72 1.91 -5.41
C LEU A 154 0.94 2.07 -4.11
N GLY A 155 0.31 3.23 -3.88
CA GLY A 155 -0.58 3.44 -2.73
C GLY A 155 -1.73 2.42 -2.69
N ASP A 156 -2.40 2.21 -3.83
CA ASP A 156 -3.48 1.22 -3.95
C ASP A 156 -3.00 -0.21 -3.72
N GLN A 157 -1.80 -0.55 -4.21
CA GLN A 157 -1.24 -1.89 -4.05
C GLN A 157 -0.79 -2.17 -2.61
N GLN A 158 -0.19 -1.19 -1.93
CA GLN A 158 0.15 -1.30 -0.52
C GLN A 158 -1.11 -1.54 0.31
N ALA A 159 -2.18 -0.77 0.08
CA ALA A 159 -3.46 -0.98 0.75
C ALA A 159 -4.04 -2.38 0.51
N ARG A 160 -3.86 -2.94 -0.71
CA ARG A 160 -4.28 -4.31 -1.03
C ARG A 160 -3.44 -5.35 -0.30
N VAL A 161 -2.12 -5.20 -0.23
CA VAL A 161 -1.23 -6.10 0.51
C VAL A 161 -1.60 -6.09 1.99
N THR A 162 -1.75 -4.90 2.59
CA THR A 162 -2.20 -4.77 3.99
C THR A 162 -3.52 -5.48 4.23
N ARG A 163 -4.51 -5.32 3.33
CA ARG A 163 -5.80 -6.02 3.45
C ARG A 163 -5.64 -7.54 3.43
N LEU A 164 -4.89 -8.09 2.48
CA LEU A 164 -4.65 -9.53 2.39
C LEU A 164 -3.90 -10.06 3.62
N GLN A 165 -2.93 -9.30 4.13
CA GLN A 165 -2.24 -9.62 5.38
C GLN A 165 -3.20 -9.61 6.57
N THR A 166 -4.10 -8.64 6.65
CA THR A 166 -5.16 -8.61 7.67
C THR A 166 -6.09 -9.81 7.52
N GLU A 167 -6.57 -10.13 6.32
CA GLU A 167 -7.43 -11.31 6.06
C GLU A 167 -6.75 -12.63 6.48
N LEU A 168 -5.43 -12.76 6.27
CA LEU A 168 -4.64 -13.89 6.71
C LEU A 168 -4.44 -13.93 8.24
N ALA A 169 -4.31 -12.76 8.86
CA ALA A 169 -4.10 -12.61 10.30
C ALA A 169 -5.40 -12.66 11.11
N ASP A 170 -6.55 -12.34 10.48
CA ASP A 170 -7.83 -12.26 11.17
C ASP A 170 -8.28 -13.66 11.56
N GLY A 171 -8.12 -13.95 12.85
CA GLY A 171 -8.04 -15.29 13.41
C GLY A 171 -9.35 -16.07 13.45
N GLU A 172 -10.37 -15.74 12.66
CA GLU A 172 -11.54 -16.62 12.50
C GLU A 172 -11.13 -17.95 11.88
N PHE A 173 -10.27 -17.93 10.86
CA PHE A 173 -9.73 -19.15 10.26
C PHE A 173 -8.82 -19.93 11.21
N ALA A 174 -7.88 -19.25 11.90
CA ALA A 174 -7.02 -19.89 12.89
C ALA A 174 -7.82 -20.47 14.07
N ARG A 175 -8.91 -19.80 14.47
CA ARG A 175 -9.84 -20.29 15.51
C ARG A 175 -10.69 -21.46 15.01
N ASP A 176 -11.17 -21.43 13.77
CA ASP A 176 -11.97 -22.51 13.20
C ASP A 176 -11.11 -23.75 12.91
N PHE A 177 -9.89 -23.57 12.43
CA PHE A 177 -8.89 -24.65 12.29
C PHE A 177 -8.55 -25.26 13.65
N ALA A 178 -8.25 -24.44 14.67
CA ALA A 178 -7.96 -24.92 16.02
C ALA A 178 -9.17 -25.63 16.67
N ARG A 179 -10.40 -25.15 16.42
CA ARG A 179 -11.63 -25.82 16.87
C ARG A 179 -11.85 -27.14 16.14
N LEU A 180 -11.53 -27.22 14.85
CA LEU A 180 -11.70 -28.44 14.06
C LEU A 180 -10.67 -29.51 14.46
N GLU A 181 -9.39 -29.16 14.56
CA GLU A 181 -8.35 -30.06 15.08
C GLU A 181 -8.69 -30.59 16.48
N LEU A 182 -9.18 -29.72 17.36
CA LEU A 182 -9.65 -30.13 18.68
C LEU A 182 -10.85 -31.10 18.58
N SER A 183 -11.78 -30.87 17.64
CA SER A 183 -12.93 -31.76 17.45
C SER A 183 -12.56 -33.13 16.88
N GLU A 184 -11.59 -33.19 15.97
CA GLU A 184 -11.08 -34.46 15.40
C GLU A 184 -10.24 -35.23 16.42
N ALA A 185 -9.40 -34.55 17.19
CA ALA A 185 -8.66 -35.16 18.29
C ALA A 185 -9.61 -35.76 19.33
N VAL A 186 -10.69 -35.06 19.68
CA VAL A 186 -11.73 -35.58 20.59
C VAL A 186 -12.47 -36.77 19.97
N ALA A 187 -12.86 -36.69 18.69
CA ALA A 187 -13.56 -37.77 18.00
C ALA A 187 -12.71 -39.07 17.95
N GLY A 188 -11.43 -38.95 17.60
CA GLY A 188 -10.49 -40.08 17.57
C GLY A 188 -10.24 -40.69 18.95
N VAL A 189 -10.25 -39.89 20.02
CA VAL A 189 -10.15 -40.38 21.41
C VAL A 189 -11.42 -41.12 21.84
N THR A 190 -12.61 -40.59 21.52
CA THR A 190 -13.90 -41.26 21.81
C THR A 190 -14.06 -42.59 21.07
N GLU A 191 -13.63 -42.67 19.82
CA GLU A 191 -13.73 -43.90 19.02
C GLU A 191 -12.76 -44.98 19.54
N ASN A 192 -11.53 -44.61 19.90
CA ASN A 192 -10.56 -45.53 20.53
C ASN A 192 -11.02 -46.03 21.91
N ALA A 193 -11.71 -45.20 22.67
CA ALA A 193 -12.21 -45.55 23.99
C ALA A 193 -13.48 -46.40 23.94
N ALA A 194 -14.37 -46.17 22.97
CA ALA A 194 -15.50 -47.05 22.69
C ALA A 194 -15.03 -48.46 22.30
N LEU A 195 -13.97 -48.56 21.49
CA LEU A 195 -13.29 -49.82 21.16
C LEU A 195 -12.65 -50.52 22.37
N ARG A 196 -12.38 -49.80 23.46
CA ARG A 196 -11.78 -50.34 24.69
C ARG A 196 -12.77 -50.49 25.86
N GLY A 197 -14.06 -50.21 25.65
CA GLY A 197 -15.09 -50.33 26.68
C GLY A 197 -14.95 -49.34 27.85
N MET A 198 -14.28 -48.19 27.64
CA MET A 198 -14.14 -47.17 28.68
C MET A 198 -15.41 -46.35 28.83
N ASP A 199 -15.79 -46.05 30.09
CA ASP A 199 -16.95 -45.20 30.34
C ASP A 199 -16.70 -43.72 29.94
N TYR A 200 -17.78 -43.01 29.67
CA TYR A 200 -17.77 -41.63 29.18
C TYR A 200 -17.11 -40.64 30.16
N ALA A 201 -17.18 -40.91 31.47
CA ALA A 201 -16.59 -40.03 32.50
C ALA A 201 -15.05 -40.17 32.55
N THR A 202 -14.54 -41.37 32.29
CA THR A 202 -13.11 -41.68 32.17
C THR A 202 -12.51 -41.04 30.92
N LEU A 203 -13.28 -41.08 29.83
CA LEU A 203 -12.97 -40.43 28.56
C LEU A 203 -12.80 -38.90 28.68
N LEU A 204 -13.76 -38.24 29.34
CA LEU A 204 -13.72 -36.78 29.54
C LEU A 204 -12.55 -36.34 30.42
N ARG A 205 -12.12 -37.15 31.40
CA ARG A 205 -10.91 -36.86 32.19
C ARG A 205 -9.66 -36.99 31.35
N ALA A 206 -9.50 -38.09 30.61
CA ALA A 206 -8.32 -38.31 29.77
C ALA A 206 -8.16 -37.22 28.68
N ALA A 207 -9.26 -36.82 28.04
CA ALA A 207 -9.25 -35.75 27.04
C ALA A 207 -8.91 -34.38 27.67
N ARG A 208 -9.40 -34.10 28.88
CA ARG A 208 -9.10 -32.87 29.62
C ARG A 208 -7.63 -32.81 30.08
N ASP A 209 -7.08 -33.94 30.53
CA ASP A 209 -5.69 -34.05 30.96
C ASP A 209 -4.73 -33.94 29.76
N ALA A 210 -5.11 -34.48 28.60
CA ALA A 210 -4.33 -34.36 27.35
C ALA A 210 -4.38 -32.94 26.74
N ALA A 211 -5.50 -32.23 26.90
CA ALA A 211 -5.67 -30.86 26.41
C ALA A 211 -5.10 -29.79 27.37
N SER A 212 -4.74 -30.15 28.60
CA SER A 212 -4.14 -29.21 29.54
C SER A 212 -2.65 -29.01 29.20
N PRO A 213 -2.21 -27.81 28.82
CA PRO A 213 -0.80 -27.57 28.52
C PRO A 213 0.01 -27.86 29.77
N ASN A 214 0.97 -28.77 29.62
CA ASN A 214 1.80 -29.38 30.66
C ASN A 214 2.41 -28.32 31.60
N THR A 215 1.70 -27.94 32.67
CA THR A 215 2.25 -27.15 33.77
C THR A 215 3.05 -28.07 34.67
N GLY A 216 4.28 -28.38 34.23
CA GLY A 216 5.41 -28.67 35.08
C GLY A 216 5.42 -30.02 35.82
N ARG A 217 6.36 -30.88 35.41
CA ARG A 217 7.07 -31.72 36.38
C ARG A 217 8.58 -31.53 36.24
N ARG A 218 9.10 -30.59 37.03
CA ARG A 218 10.46 -30.65 37.56
C ARG A 218 10.57 -31.89 38.45
N ALA A 219 11.54 -32.75 38.17
CA ALA A 219 12.22 -33.62 39.15
C ALA A 219 13.60 -33.91 38.53
N ARG A 220 14.67 -33.22 38.94
CA ARG A 220 15.58 -33.62 40.02
C ARG A 220 15.90 -35.12 40.02
N SER A 221 17.02 -35.48 39.40
CA SER A 221 18.11 -36.25 39.99
C SER A 221 19.37 -35.97 39.19
#